data_AF-A0A7S3JHD1-F1
#
_entry.id   AF-A0A7S3JHD1-F1
#
_cell.length_a   1.000
_cell.length_b   1.000
_cell.length_c   1.000
_cell.angle_alpha   90.00
_cell.angle_beta   90.00
_cell.angle_gamma   90.00
#
_symmetry.space_group_name_H-M   'P 1'
#
loop_
_entity.id
_entity.type
_entity.pdbx_description
1 polymer ?
#
loop_
_entity_poly.entity_id
_entity_poly.type
_entity_poly.pdbx_seq_one_letter_code
_entity_poly.pdbx_strand_id
1 'polypeptide(L)'
;MKELQSKMVFLPPRLPHQKKTLIFDLDETLIHSYNYVDENDMSKHTTSYAEKKCMYGLTFSLRPYALECLRAANENFQVIIFTASVKCYADAILDYIDPRKELIQYRLYRDSC
;
A
#
# COMPACT_ATOMS: atom_id res chain seq x y z
N MET A 1 -16.18 17.22 -16.53
CA MET A 1 -14.91 17.48 -17.25
C MET A 1 -13.90 18.23 -16.40
N LYS A 2 -14.19 19.46 -15.90
CA LYS A 2 -13.24 20.22 -15.07
C LYS A 2 -12.82 19.51 -13.77
N GLU A 3 -13.77 18.85 -13.11
CA GLU A 3 -13.52 18.09 -11.87
C GLU A 3 -12.59 16.88 -12.11
N LEU A 4 -12.87 16.08 -13.14
CA LEU A 4 -11.99 14.96 -13.53
C LEU A 4 -10.58 15.43 -13.92
N GLN A 5 -10.46 16.57 -14.61
CA GLN A 5 -9.15 17.15 -14.92
C GLN A 5 -8.40 17.57 -13.65
N SER A 6 -9.10 18.09 -12.64
CA SER A 6 -8.48 18.46 -11.36
C SER A 6 -8.00 17.25 -10.54
N LYS A 7 -8.51 16.05 -10.86
CA LYS A 7 -8.14 14.78 -10.22
C LYS A 7 -7.12 13.98 -11.04
N MET A 8 -6.63 14.51 -12.17
CA MET A 8 -5.57 13.85 -12.93
C MET A 8 -4.29 13.75 -12.11
N VAL A 9 -3.73 12.55 -12.06
CA VAL A 9 -2.45 12.26 -11.40
C VAL A 9 -1.38 12.07 -12.45
N PHE A 10 -0.25 12.77 -12.29
CA PHE A 10 0.95 12.55 -13.09
C PHE A 10 1.88 11.61 -12.35
N LEU A 11 2.02 10.40 -12.87
CA LEU A 11 2.87 9.37 -12.29
C LEU A 11 4.35 9.67 -12.55
N PRO A 12 5.25 9.25 -11.64
CA PRO A 12 6.68 9.36 -11.89
C PRO A 12 7.09 8.52 -13.13
N PRO A 13 8.22 8.86 -13.79
CA PRO A 13 8.75 8.04 -14.87
C PRO A 13 8.98 6.59 -14.45
N ARG A 14 8.79 5.67 -15.39
CA ARG A 14 9.07 4.25 -15.19
C ARG A 14 10.58 3.98 -15.27
N LEU A 15 11.04 2.94 -14.57
CA LEU A 15 12.40 2.43 -14.78
C LEU A 15 12.52 1.83 -16.20
N PRO A 16 13.72 1.80 -16.81
CA PRO A 16 13.87 1.36 -18.21
C PRO A 16 13.34 -0.04 -18.51
N HIS A 17 13.38 -0.94 -17.53
CA HIS A 17 12.88 -2.32 -17.67
C HIS A 17 11.35 -2.44 -17.49
N GLN A 18 10.68 -1.43 -16.94
CA GLN A 18 9.26 -1.46 -16.64
C GLN A 18 8.42 -1.03 -17.85
N LYS A 19 7.73 -2.00 -18.47
CA LYS A 19 7.01 -1.77 -19.73
C LYS A 19 5.60 -1.21 -19.53
N LYS A 20 5.00 -1.48 -18.38
CA LYS A 20 3.63 -1.09 -18.03
C LYS A 20 3.58 -0.64 -16.57
N THR A 21 2.47 -0.01 -16.19
CA THR A 21 2.17 0.31 -14.80
C THR A 21 1.11 -0.67 -14.30
N LEU A 22 1.34 -1.27 -13.13
CA LEU A 22 0.40 -2.13 -12.45
C LEU A 22 -0.04 -1.45 -11.15
N ILE A 23 -1.35 -1.27 -11.00
CA ILE A 23 -1.94 -0.63 -9.84
C ILE A 23 -2.60 -1.72 -8.99
N PHE A 24 -2.23 -1.79 -7.73
CA PHE A 24 -2.86 -2.65 -6.73
C PHE A 24 -3.72 -1.83 -5.78
N ASP A 25 -4.88 -2.37 -5.43
CA ASP A 25 -5.58 -1.97 -4.22
C ASP A 25 -4.88 -2.57 -2.97
N LEU A 26 -5.21 -2.07 -1.78
CA LEU A 26 -4.60 -2.47 -0.51
C LEU A 26 -5.52 -3.42 0.28
N ASP A 27 -6.60 -2.88 0.83
CA ASP A 27 -7.55 -3.60 1.68
C ASP A 27 -8.31 -4.67 0.88
N GLU A 28 -8.47 -5.88 1.43
CA GLU A 28 -9.03 -7.07 0.76
C GLU A 28 -8.31 -7.49 -0.54
N THR A 29 -7.12 -6.94 -0.81
CA THR A 29 -6.31 -7.27 -1.99
C THR A 29 -4.94 -7.78 -1.59
N LEU A 30 -4.16 -6.97 -0.88
CA LEU A 30 -2.82 -7.30 -0.36
C LEU A 30 -2.85 -7.61 1.14
N ILE A 31 -3.76 -7.01 1.89
CA ILE A 31 -3.91 -7.17 3.34
C ILE A 31 -5.38 -7.30 3.74
N HIS A 32 -5.61 -7.79 4.96
CA HIS A 32 -6.88 -7.67 5.66
C HIS A 32 -6.62 -7.07 7.04
N SER A 33 -7.31 -5.98 7.40
CA SER A 33 -7.12 -5.29 8.68
C SER A 33 -8.22 -5.60 9.69
N TYR A 34 -7.88 -5.47 10.97
CA TYR A 34 -8.77 -5.77 12.08
C TYR A 34 -8.98 -4.53 12.94
N ASN A 35 -10.20 -4.38 13.46
CA ASN A 35 -10.58 -3.26 14.34
C ASN A 35 -10.10 -3.43 15.80
N TYR A 36 -9.43 -4.52 16.12
CA TYR A 36 -8.95 -4.84 17.46
C TYR A 36 -7.62 -5.58 17.39
N VAL A 37 -6.80 -5.39 18.42
CA VAL A 37 -5.58 -6.15 18.61
C VAL A 37 -5.96 -7.50 19.22
N ASP A 38 -5.55 -8.57 18.57
CA ASP A 38 -5.69 -9.93 19.08
C ASP A 38 -4.29 -10.51 19.26
N GLU A 39 -3.77 -10.38 20.48
CA GLU A 39 -2.39 -10.76 20.83
C GLU A 39 -2.16 -12.28 20.77
N ASN A 40 -3.22 -13.08 20.69
CA ASN A 40 -3.13 -14.54 20.67
C ASN A 40 -2.99 -15.12 19.25
N ASP A 41 -3.20 -14.30 18.21
CA ASP A 41 -3.13 -14.75 16.81
C ASP A 41 -1.81 -14.35 16.15
N MET A 42 -0.86 -15.29 16.10
CA MET A 42 0.46 -15.09 15.50
C MET A 42 0.44 -14.88 13.98
N SER A 43 -0.69 -15.11 13.30
CA SER A 43 -0.82 -14.82 11.86
C SER A 43 -1.02 -13.33 11.57
N LYS A 44 -1.34 -12.55 12.62
CA LYS A 44 -1.58 -11.11 12.53
C LYS A 44 -0.29 -10.35 12.84
N HIS A 45 -0.03 -9.34 12.02
CA HIS A 45 1.03 -8.36 12.23
C HIS A 45 0.43 -7.16 12.93
N THR A 46 1.11 -6.69 13.99
CA THR A 46 0.72 -5.47 14.70
C THR A 46 1.81 -4.43 14.51
N THR A 47 1.43 -3.26 14.01
CA THR A 47 2.35 -2.13 13.85
C THR A 47 1.93 -1.01 14.80
N SER A 48 2.87 -0.57 15.65
CA SER A 48 2.68 0.56 16.57
C SER A 48 3.34 1.80 15.98
N TYR A 49 2.63 2.51 15.11
CA TYR A 49 3.15 3.75 14.54
C TYR A 49 2.89 4.92 15.49
N ALA A 50 3.78 5.11 16.48
CA ALA A 50 3.63 6.12 17.53
C ALA A 50 3.92 7.57 17.07
N GLU A 51 4.68 7.77 15.98
CA GLU A 51 5.17 9.11 15.59
C GLU A 51 4.18 9.94 14.77
N LYS A 52 3.15 9.32 14.19
CA LYS A 52 2.06 10.00 13.49
C LYS A 52 0.76 9.58 14.12
N LYS A 53 0.27 10.41 15.04
CA LYS A 53 -0.98 10.45 15.82
C LYS A 53 -2.29 9.93 15.16
N CYS A 54 -2.25 8.86 14.37
CA CYS A 54 -3.30 8.49 13.44
C CYS A 54 -3.87 7.09 13.67
N MET A 55 -3.14 6.13 14.25
CA MET A 55 -3.72 4.88 14.73
C MET A 55 -2.78 4.19 15.71
N TYR A 56 -3.14 4.17 17.00
CA TYR A 56 -2.54 3.24 17.95
C TYR A 56 -3.19 1.87 17.75
N GLY A 57 -2.38 0.82 17.57
CA GLY A 57 -2.87 -0.58 17.53
C GLY A 57 -3.43 -1.03 16.18
N LEU A 58 -2.75 -0.73 15.07
CA LEU A 58 -3.12 -1.29 13.77
C LEU A 58 -2.67 -2.75 13.68
N THR A 59 -3.64 -3.66 13.59
CA THR A 59 -3.43 -5.09 13.39
C THR A 59 -3.95 -5.51 12.01
N PHE A 60 -3.15 -6.24 11.24
CA PHE A 60 -3.51 -6.73 9.91
C PHE A 60 -2.81 -8.05 9.57
N SER A 61 -3.40 -8.83 8.67
CA SER A 61 -2.74 -9.99 8.05
C SER A 61 -2.31 -9.63 6.63
N LEU A 62 -1.14 -10.13 6.23
CA LEU A 62 -0.66 -10.03 4.85
C LEU A 62 -1.27 -11.20 4.07
N ARG A 63 -1.81 -10.94 2.88
CA ARG A 63 -2.27 -12.01 1.99
C ARG A 63 -1.09 -12.93 1.67
N PRO A 64 -1.26 -14.27 1.72
CA PRO A 64 -0.21 -15.19 1.34
C PRO A 64 0.37 -14.84 -0.04
N TYR A 65 1.70 -14.81 -0.13
CA TYR A 65 2.47 -14.46 -1.33
C TYR A 65 2.34 -13.02 -1.83
N ALA A 66 1.81 -12.08 -1.03
CA ALA A 66 1.69 -10.68 -1.44
C ALA A 66 3.06 -10.05 -1.73
N LEU A 67 4.08 -10.33 -0.91
CA LEU A 67 5.42 -9.77 -1.09
C LEU A 67 6.11 -10.35 -2.33
N GLU A 68 5.96 -11.65 -2.56
CA GLU A 68 6.44 -12.36 -3.75
C GLU A 68 5.75 -11.83 -5.01
N CYS A 69 4.45 -11.59 -4.95
CA CYS A 69 3.69 -10.96 -6.03
C CYS A 69 4.23 -9.56 -6.35
N LEU A 70 4.48 -8.72 -5.34
CA LEU A 70 5.05 -7.39 -5.52
C LEU A 70 6.46 -7.44 -6.12
N ARG A 71 7.30 -8.38 -5.67
CA ARG A 71 8.65 -8.60 -6.22
C ARG A 71 8.59 -9.01 -7.70
N ALA A 72 7.80 -10.03 -8.03
CA ALA A 72 7.64 -10.50 -9.41
C ALA A 72 7.03 -9.42 -10.32
N ALA A 73 6.09 -8.62 -9.80
CA ALA A 73 5.53 -7.48 -10.53
C ALA A 73 6.60 -6.41 -10.80
N ASN A 74 7.41 -6.06 -9.81
CA ASN A 74 8.41 -5.00 -9.92
C ASN A 74 9.45 -5.26 -11.02
N GLU A 75 9.76 -6.52 -11.32
CA GLU A 75 10.65 -6.93 -12.43
C GLU A 75 10.20 -6.42 -13.81
N ASN A 76 8.89 -6.24 -14.02
CA ASN A 76 8.32 -5.93 -15.34
C ASN A 76 7.40 -4.70 -15.35
N PHE A 77 6.92 -4.28 -14.19
CA PHE A 77 5.90 -3.25 -14.02
C PHE A 77 6.36 -2.17 -13.04
N GLN A 78 5.99 -0.92 -13.32
CA GLN A 78 5.94 0.11 -12.28
C GLN A 78 4.76 -0.21 -11.38
N VAL A 79 5.04 -0.52 -10.13
CA VAL A 79 4.05 -0.92 -9.13
C VAL A 79 3.59 0.29 -8.35
N ILE A 80 2.27 0.49 -8.34
CA ILE A 80 1.62 1.59 -7.64
C ILE A 80 0.56 1.01 -6.72
N ILE A 81 0.43 1.56 -5.52
CA ILE A 81 -0.71 1.31 -4.64
C ILE A 81 -1.72 2.42 -4.85
N PHE A 82 -2.98 2.08 -5.10
CA PHE A 82 -4.08 3.04 -5.09
C PHE A 82 -5.22 2.48 -4.25
N THR A 83 -5.45 3.12 -3.10
CA THR A 83 -6.42 2.67 -2.10
C THR A 83 -7.39 3.78 -1.70
N ALA A 84 -8.61 3.39 -1.32
CA ALA A 84 -9.61 4.28 -0.71
C ALA A 84 -9.29 4.62 0.77
N SER A 85 -8.21 4.08 1.32
CA SER A 85 -7.78 4.32 2.69
C SER A 85 -7.07 5.66 2.89
N VAL A 86 -7.10 6.17 4.12
CA VAL A 86 -6.40 7.42 4.48
C VAL A 86 -4.89 7.20 4.49
N LYS A 87 -4.13 8.24 4.17
CA LYS A 87 -2.67 8.16 3.98
C LYS A 87 -1.94 7.56 5.18
N CYS A 88 -2.27 7.99 6.39
CA CYS A 88 -1.58 7.53 7.60
C CYS A 88 -1.73 6.03 7.86
N TYR A 89 -2.91 5.46 7.60
CA TYR A 89 -3.18 4.03 7.71
C TYR A 89 -2.39 3.26 6.64
N ALA A 90 -2.50 3.68 5.38
CA ALA A 90 -1.85 2.99 4.27
C ALA A 90 -0.32 3.08 4.38
N ASP A 91 0.23 4.22 4.80
CA ASP A 91 1.67 4.37 5.04
C ASP A 91 2.20 3.36 6.04
N ALA A 92 1.53 3.18 7.19
CA ALA A 92 2.00 2.27 8.23
C ALA A 92 2.13 0.82 7.73
N ILE A 93 1.15 0.36 6.94
CA ILE A 93 1.15 -0.98 6.35
C ILE A 93 2.19 -1.09 5.23
N LEU A 94 2.22 -0.12 4.32
CA LEU A 94 3.11 -0.18 3.16
C LEU A 94 4.59 0.02 3.54
N ASP A 95 4.87 0.75 4.61
CA ASP A 95 6.21 0.86 5.19
C ASP A 95 6.62 -0.42 5.93
N TYR A 96 5.66 -1.20 6.45
CA TYR A 96 5.93 -2.55 6.95
C TYR A 96 6.22 -3.53 5.80
N ILE A 97 5.46 -3.47 4.70
CA ILE A 97 5.62 -4.36 3.54
C ILE A 97 6.89 -4.06 2.72
N ASP A 98 7.19 -2.78 2.48
CA ASP A 98 8.30 -2.31 1.66
C ASP A 98 9.13 -1.25 2.40
N PRO A 99 9.84 -1.62 3.48
CA PRO A 99 10.55 -0.68 4.34
C PRO A 99 11.69 0.06 3.63
N ARG A 100 12.25 -0.54 2.57
CA ARG A 100 13.32 0.05 1.75
C ARG A 100 12.79 0.87 0.57
N LYS A 101 11.48 0.83 0.30
CA LYS A 101 10.81 1.54 -0.80
C LYS A 101 11.38 1.15 -2.17
N GLU A 102 11.66 -0.14 -2.35
CA GLU A 102 12.22 -0.70 -3.58
C GLU A 102 11.15 -1.30 -4.49
N LEU A 103 10.01 -1.71 -3.92
CA LEU A 103 8.97 -2.44 -4.62
C LEU A 103 7.86 -1.53 -5.12
N ILE A 104 7.44 -0.53 -4.35
CA ILE A 104 6.30 0.34 -4.65
C ILE A 104 6.80 1.75 -5.01
N GLN A 105 6.65 2.15 -6.28
CA GLN A 105 7.17 3.43 -6.77
C GLN A 105 6.24 4.62 -6.43
N TYR A 106 4.95 4.38 -6.29
CA TYR A 106 4.00 5.46 -5.99
C TYR A 106 2.80 4.95 -5.18
N ARG A 107 2.22 5.83 -4.37
CA ARG A 107 1.09 5.52 -3.48
C ARG A 107 0.03 6.62 -3.61
N LEU A 108 -1.17 6.22 -3.98
CA LEU A 108 -2.37 7.04 -4.08
C LEU A 108 -3.36 6.62 -2.99
N TYR A 109 -4.03 7.60 -2.40
CA TYR A 109 -4.89 7.42 -1.22
C TYR A 109 -6.29 8.00 -1.50
N ARG A 110 -7.15 7.98 -0.48
CA ARG A 110 -8.51 8.52 -0.53
C ARG A 110 -8.64 9.89 -1.19
N ASP A 111 -7.71 10.82 -0.94
CA ASP A 111 -7.78 12.18 -1.49
C ASP A 111 -7.59 12.22 -3.02
N SER A 112 -7.04 11.14 -3.58
CA SER A 112 -6.85 10.91 -5.01
C SER A 112 -8.06 10.23 -5.67
N CYS A 113 -9.08 9.83 -4.91
CA CYS A 113 -10.36 9.34 -5.42
C CYS A 113 -11.30 10.47 -5.85
#